data_AF-W6Z069-F1
#
_entry.id   AF-W6Z069-F1
#
_cell.length_a   1.000
_cell.length_b   1.000
_cell.length_c   1.000
_cell.angle_alpha   90.00
_cell.angle_beta   90.00
_cell.angle_gamma   90.00
#
_symmetry.space_group_name_H-M   'P 1'
#
loop_
_entity.id
_entity.type
_entity.pdbx_description
1 polymer ?
#
loop_
_entity_poly.entity_id
_entity_poly.type
_entity_poly.pdbx_seq_one_letter_code
_entity_poly.pdbx_strand_id
1 'polypeptide(L)'
;MGITDFFSDVWETFSHPSADAEHPVQGGTSTKSPASGTDEESGEEAEVNKQDAKSGGSSEQGHKPSEEPEEDEDEEEEEEPDPKDKLEKECAESKECHGPKHHYDECAQRVTGQIEEKGKADEDCVEEFFHLAHCATQCAAPKLFAQLK
;
A
#
# COMPACT_ATOMS: atom_id res chain seq x y z
N MET A 1 -44.54 -7.12 -13.81
CA MET A 1 -43.08 -6.97 -13.60
C MET A 1 -42.82 -7.49 -12.21
N GLY A 2 -42.63 -8.79 -12.14
CA GLY A 2 -42.57 -9.54 -10.90
C GLY A 2 -41.14 -9.61 -10.40
N ILE A 3 -40.97 -9.95 -9.11
CA ILE A 3 -39.66 -10.21 -8.51
C ILE A 3 -38.80 -11.23 -9.29
N THR A 4 -39.42 -12.07 -10.12
CA THR A 4 -38.76 -13.05 -10.99
C THR A 4 -38.00 -12.43 -12.16
N ASP A 5 -38.40 -11.24 -12.61
CA ASP A 5 -37.69 -10.51 -13.68
C ASP A 5 -36.30 -10.06 -13.17
N PHE A 6 -36.22 -9.54 -11.94
CA PHE A 6 -34.96 -9.07 -11.33
C PHE A 6 -33.91 -10.17 -11.16
N PHE A 7 -34.32 -11.39 -10.78
CA PHE A 7 -33.38 -12.51 -10.67
C PHE A 7 -32.87 -12.97 -12.05
N SER A 8 -33.68 -12.84 -13.10
CA SER A 8 -33.27 -13.18 -14.46
C SER A 8 -32.30 -12.13 -15.03
N ASP A 9 -32.58 -10.84 -14.81
CA ASP A 9 -31.71 -9.74 -15.24
C ASP A 9 -30.31 -9.78 -14.59
N VAL A 10 -30.25 -10.17 -13.30
CA VAL A 10 -28.96 -10.33 -12.58
C VAL A 10 -28.18 -11.54 -13.11
N TRP A 11 -28.86 -12.67 -13.36
CA TRP A 11 -28.19 -13.84 -13.92
C TRP A 11 -27.65 -13.52 -15.32
N GLU A 12 -28.44 -12.85 -16.17
CA GLU A 12 -28.05 -12.51 -17.53
C GLU A 12 -26.83 -11.58 -17.57
N THR A 13 -26.80 -10.56 -16.70
CA THR A 13 -25.66 -9.65 -16.54
C THR A 13 -24.38 -10.36 -16.09
N PHE A 14 -24.50 -11.41 -15.27
CA PHE A 14 -23.34 -12.18 -14.82
C PHE A 14 -22.89 -13.23 -15.85
N SER A 15 -23.83 -13.83 -16.58
CA SER A 15 -23.52 -14.87 -17.59
C SER A 15 -23.01 -14.31 -18.91
N HIS A 16 -23.24 -13.03 -19.18
CA HIS A 16 -22.75 -12.34 -20.37
C HIS A 16 -21.88 -11.14 -19.95
N PRO A 17 -20.55 -11.28 -19.92
CA PRO A 17 -19.69 -10.11 -19.75
C PRO A 17 -19.95 -9.13 -20.91
N SER A 18 -20.36 -7.91 -20.59
CA SER A 18 -20.58 -6.84 -21.55
C SER A 18 -19.35 -6.64 -22.44
N ALA A 19 -19.55 -6.57 -23.76
CA ALA A 19 -18.50 -6.30 -24.75
C ALA A 19 -17.95 -4.84 -24.71
N ASP A 20 -18.25 -4.08 -23.66
CA ASP A 20 -17.87 -2.67 -23.46
C ASP A 20 -16.72 -2.51 -22.42
N ALA A 21 -16.00 -3.59 -22.11
CA ALA A 21 -14.81 -3.55 -21.25
C ALA A 21 -13.52 -3.12 -21.99
N GLU A 22 -13.65 -2.58 -23.20
CA GLU A 22 -12.56 -2.12 -24.06
C GLU A 22 -12.53 -0.60 -24.25
N HIS A 23 -12.92 0.14 -23.21
CA HIS A 23 -12.59 1.55 -23.09
C HIS A 23 -11.32 1.71 -22.23
N PRO A 24 -10.21 2.23 -22.79
CA PRO A 24 -9.01 2.47 -22.00
C PRO A 24 -9.31 3.53 -20.93
N VAL A 25 -9.03 3.18 -19.67
CA VAL A 25 -9.07 4.12 -18.55
C VAL A 25 -8.05 5.23 -18.78
N GLN A 26 -8.53 6.40 -19.15
CA GLN A 26 -7.72 7.59 -19.36
C GLN A 26 -7.51 8.28 -18.01
N GLY A 27 -6.37 8.03 -17.34
CA GLY A 27 -5.90 8.89 -16.25
C GLY A 27 -5.01 8.24 -15.18
N GLY A 28 -3.69 8.47 -15.29
CA GLY A 28 -2.78 8.60 -14.14
C GLY A 28 -1.79 7.46 -13.90
N THR A 29 -0.73 7.33 -14.70
CA THR A 29 0.42 6.48 -14.35
C THR A 29 1.33 7.22 -13.35
N SER A 30 1.41 6.67 -12.15
CA SER A 30 2.51 6.91 -11.22
C SER A 30 3.85 6.69 -11.90
N THR A 31 4.79 7.57 -11.61
CA THR A 31 6.12 7.69 -12.20
C THR A 31 7.11 6.59 -11.75
N LYS A 32 6.82 5.31 -11.99
CA LYS A 32 7.85 4.25 -12.03
C LYS A 32 7.28 2.88 -12.44
N SER A 33 7.67 2.49 -13.65
CA SER A 33 7.83 1.11 -14.20
C SER A 33 6.78 0.70 -15.25
N PRO A 34 7.18 0.42 -16.50
CA PRO A 34 6.27 0.07 -17.59
C PRO A 34 5.77 -1.38 -17.51
N ALA A 35 4.55 -1.59 -18.02
CA ALA A 35 3.81 -2.86 -17.97
C ALA A 35 4.18 -3.88 -19.08
N SER A 36 5.33 -3.74 -19.75
CA SER A 36 5.81 -4.77 -20.68
C SER A 36 7.32 -4.64 -20.89
N GLY A 37 8.03 -5.76 -20.72
CA GLY A 37 9.50 -5.84 -20.71
C GLY A 37 10.18 -5.65 -22.07
N THR A 38 9.94 -4.52 -22.73
CA THR A 38 10.76 -4.03 -23.84
C THR A 38 11.00 -2.53 -23.61
N ASP A 39 12.27 -2.14 -23.52
CA ASP A 39 12.74 -0.75 -23.35
C ASP A 39 12.58 0.07 -24.64
N GLU A 40 11.40 0.02 -25.26
CA GLU A 40 11.07 0.83 -26.43
C GLU A 40 9.72 1.50 -26.21
N GLU A 41 9.75 2.82 -26.02
CA GLU A 41 8.55 3.65 -25.96
C GLU A 41 7.85 3.62 -27.33
N SER A 42 6.51 3.46 -27.33
CA SER A 42 5.73 3.60 -28.57
C SER A 42 5.88 5.02 -29.12
N GLY A 43 5.80 5.18 -30.44
CA GLY A 43 5.91 6.49 -31.10
C GLY A 43 4.92 7.53 -30.57
N GLU A 44 3.75 7.04 -30.11
CA GLU A 44 2.67 7.82 -29.51
C GLU A 44 3.03 8.38 -28.12
N GLU A 45 3.83 7.66 -27.34
CA GLU A 45 4.30 8.08 -26.00
C GLU A 45 5.38 9.17 -26.15
N ALA A 46 6.23 9.04 -27.18
CA ALA A 46 7.34 9.95 -27.44
C ALA A 46 6.91 11.33 -27.97
N GLU A 47 5.75 11.44 -28.62
CA GLU A 47 5.20 12.70 -29.11
C GLU A 47 4.47 13.49 -28.01
N VAL A 48 3.79 12.80 -27.09
CA VAL A 48 3.12 13.43 -25.94
C VAL A 48 4.15 13.97 -24.94
N ASN A 49 5.22 13.22 -24.64
CA ASN A 49 6.32 13.68 -23.78
C ASN A 49 7.02 14.95 -24.31
N LYS A 50 7.09 15.14 -25.64
CA LYS A 50 7.64 16.36 -26.26
C LYS A 50 6.71 17.57 -26.18
N GLN A 51 5.40 17.36 -26.10
CA GLN A 51 4.44 18.43 -25.90
C GLN A 51 4.44 18.91 -24.44
N ASP A 52 4.54 17.98 -23.48
CA ASP A 52 4.58 18.29 -22.04
C ASP A 52 5.83 19.12 -21.68
N ALA A 53 7.00 18.77 -22.24
CA ALA A 53 8.24 19.51 -22.03
C ALA A 53 8.24 20.96 -22.59
N LYS A 54 7.31 21.28 -23.51
CA LYS A 54 7.22 22.62 -24.12
C LYS A 54 6.21 23.55 -23.46
N SER A 55 5.32 23.04 -22.61
CA SER A 55 4.33 23.85 -21.89
C SER A 55 4.76 24.04 -20.44
N GLY A 56 5.88 24.73 -20.24
CA GLY A 56 6.32 25.19 -18.91
C GLY A 56 5.33 26.21 -18.33
N GLY A 57 4.44 25.73 -17.46
CA GLY A 57 3.49 26.55 -16.70
C GLY A 57 3.65 26.31 -15.20
N SER A 58 4.58 27.05 -14.60
CA SER A 58 4.72 27.22 -13.15
C SER A 58 3.42 27.75 -12.55
N SER A 59 2.83 27.03 -11.61
CA SER A 59 1.99 27.64 -10.59
C SER A 59 2.50 27.21 -9.22
N GLU A 60 3.02 28.21 -8.54
CA GLU A 60 3.57 28.19 -7.19
C GLU A 60 2.55 27.68 -6.18
N GLN A 61 2.97 26.71 -5.36
CA GLN A 61 2.61 26.58 -3.94
C GLN A 61 3.57 25.56 -3.31
N GLY A 62 4.86 25.91 -3.33
CA GLY A 62 5.88 25.23 -2.54
C GLY A 62 5.93 25.84 -1.15
N HIS A 63 5.78 25.01 -0.12
CA HIS A 63 5.96 25.39 1.27
C HIS A 63 7.42 25.84 1.46
N LYS A 64 7.63 27.12 1.78
CA LYS A 64 8.94 27.67 2.15
C LYS A 64 9.11 27.49 3.67
N PRO A 65 10.17 26.84 4.18
CA PRO A 65 10.42 26.86 5.61
C PRO A 65 10.96 28.26 5.94
N SER A 66 10.31 28.93 6.88
CA SER A 66 10.83 30.17 7.44
C SER A 66 11.96 29.80 8.38
N GLU A 67 13.19 30.14 8.01
CA GLU A 67 14.37 30.10 8.88
C GLU A 67 14.51 31.46 9.56
N GLU A 68 14.48 31.50 10.89
CA GLU A 68 15.13 32.44 11.84
C GLU A 68 14.58 32.18 13.28
N PRO A 69 15.33 32.45 14.38
CA PRO A 69 16.15 31.46 15.12
C PRO A 69 15.65 31.15 16.55
N GLU A 70 16.04 29.97 17.04
CA GLU A 70 16.29 29.53 18.43
C GLU A 70 15.68 30.38 19.58
N GLU A 71 14.55 29.93 20.13
CA GLU A 71 14.29 29.95 21.57
C GLU A 71 13.68 28.60 21.99
N ASP A 72 14.51 27.84 22.73
CA ASP A 72 14.22 26.87 23.77
C ASP A 72 12.74 26.75 24.21
N GLU A 73 11.98 25.92 23.49
CA GLU A 73 10.85 25.17 24.02
C GLU A 73 11.00 23.72 23.54
N ASP A 74 11.77 22.95 24.32
CA ASP A 74 11.75 21.48 24.34
C ASP A 74 10.36 21.01 24.86
N GLU A 75 9.30 21.42 24.18
CA GLU A 75 8.01 20.76 24.25
C GLU A 75 8.21 19.42 23.54
N GLU A 76 8.50 18.39 24.34
CA GLU A 76 8.18 17.01 23.99
C GLU A 76 6.72 16.96 23.54
N GLU A 77 6.48 17.20 22.24
CA GLU A 77 5.26 16.83 21.56
C GLU A 77 5.28 15.30 21.52
N GLU A 78 4.91 14.71 22.66
CA GLU A 78 4.64 13.28 22.81
C GLU A 78 3.42 13.00 21.92
N GLU A 79 3.67 12.83 20.61
CA GLU A 79 2.65 12.50 19.62
C GLU A 79 1.91 11.27 20.14
N GLU A 80 0.66 11.49 20.57
CA GLU A 80 -0.09 10.47 21.29
C GLU A 80 -0.17 9.22 20.39
N PRO A 81 0.40 8.07 20.82
CA PRO A 81 0.74 7.05 19.85
C PRO A 81 -0.51 6.46 19.20
N ASP A 82 -0.49 6.39 17.86
CA ASP A 82 -1.64 5.99 17.03
C ASP A 82 -2.29 4.71 17.59
N PRO A 83 -3.62 4.73 17.86
CA PRO A 83 -4.32 3.57 18.40
C PRO A 83 -4.17 2.30 17.57
N LYS A 84 -4.03 2.42 16.24
CA LYS A 84 -3.80 1.29 15.31
C LYS A 84 -2.49 0.59 15.66
N ASP A 85 -1.40 1.33 15.81
CA ASP A 85 -0.08 0.73 16.05
C ASP A 85 -0.03 0.01 17.41
N LYS A 86 -0.70 0.56 18.43
CA LYS A 86 -0.85 -0.11 19.73
C LYS A 86 -1.64 -1.43 19.58
N LEU A 87 -2.80 -1.37 18.93
CA LEU A 87 -3.67 -2.52 18.77
C LEU A 87 -3.05 -3.62 17.89
N GLU A 88 -2.36 -3.26 16.81
CA GLU A 88 -1.67 -4.21 15.94
C GLU A 88 -0.54 -4.93 16.68
N LYS A 89 0.23 -4.22 17.53
CA LYS A 89 1.26 -4.83 18.39
C LYS A 89 0.66 -5.79 19.42
N GLU A 90 -0.37 -5.36 20.15
CA GLU A 90 -1.08 -6.21 21.11
C GLU A 90 -1.67 -7.46 20.44
N CYS A 91 -2.21 -7.30 19.23
CA CYS A 91 -2.75 -8.41 18.45
C CYS A 91 -1.66 -9.33 17.92
N ALA A 92 -0.50 -8.81 17.50
CA ALA A 92 0.64 -9.61 17.06
C ALA A 92 1.23 -10.46 18.20
N GLU A 93 1.23 -9.95 19.43
CA GLU A 93 1.68 -10.68 20.64
C GLU A 93 0.60 -11.57 21.26
N SER A 94 -0.62 -11.53 20.73
CA SER A 94 -1.73 -12.33 21.23
C SER A 94 -1.55 -13.82 20.97
N LYS A 95 -2.29 -14.64 21.72
CA LYS A 95 -2.30 -16.10 21.55
C LYS A 95 -2.82 -16.54 20.17
N GLU A 96 -3.69 -15.74 19.56
CA GLU A 96 -4.28 -16.05 18.25
C GLU A 96 -3.25 -15.92 17.12
N CYS A 97 -2.32 -14.96 17.23
CA CYS A 97 -1.28 -14.72 16.23
C CYS A 97 0.09 -15.32 16.58
N HIS A 98 0.19 -16.13 17.64
CA HIS A 98 1.44 -16.74 18.08
C HIS A 98 2.12 -17.59 16.99
N GLY A 99 1.35 -18.39 16.23
CA GLY A 99 1.90 -19.24 15.16
C GLY A 99 2.58 -18.43 14.06
N PRO A 100 1.85 -17.53 13.37
CA PRO A 100 2.43 -16.63 12.37
C PRO A 100 3.60 -15.80 12.92
N LYS A 101 3.50 -15.32 14.17
CA LYS A 101 4.59 -14.58 14.81
C LYS A 101 5.85 -15.43 14.97
N HIS A 102 5.72 -16.65 15.45
CA HIS A 102 6.85 -17.57 15.61
C HIS A 102 7.55 -17.83 14.27
N HIS A 103 6.79 -18.06 13.20
CA HIS A 103 7.37 -18.27 11.86
C HIS A 103 8.11 -17.04 11.34
N TYR A 104 7.54 -15.85 11.54
CA TYR A 104 8.20 -14.60 11.18
C TYR A 104 9.50 -14.39 11.98
N ASP A 105 9.47 -14.59 13.30
CA ASP A 105 10.64 -14.42 14.16
C ASP A 105 11.75 -15.42 13.79
N GLU A 106 11.39 -16.67 13.45
CA GLU A 106 12.34 -17.68 12.97
C GLU A 106 12.96 -17.29 11.61
N CYS A 107 12.15 -16.82 10.67
CA CYS A 107 12.65 -16.32 9.39
C CYS A 107 13.61 -15.13 9.61
N ALA A 108 13.22 -14.17 10.44
CA ALA A 108 14.03 -12.98 10.72
C ALA A 108 15.39 -13.33 11.32
N GLN A 109 15.43 -14.32 12.23
CA GLN A 109 16.69 -14.84 12.78
C GLN A 109 17.57 -15.47 11.68
N ARG A 110 16.96 -16.26 10.79
CA ARG A 110 17.70 -16.93 9.70
C ARG A 110 18.25 -15.95 8.67
N VAL A 111 17.47 -14.95 8.27
CA VAL A 111 17.88 -13.87 7.36
C VAL A 111 18.99 -13.03 8.00
N THR A 112 18.84 -12.66 9.27
CA THR A 112 19.87 -11.88 10.00
C THR A 112 21.18 -12.66 10.06
N GLY A 113 21.15 -13.95 10.40
CA GLY A 113 22.33 -14.80 10.42
C GLY A 113 23.03 -14.89 9.06
N GLN A 114 22.29 -14.99 7.97
CA GLN A 114 22.87 -14.99 6.62
C GLN A 114 23.54 -13.66 6.27
N ILE A 115 22.94 -12.53 6.65
CA ILE A 115 23.52 -11.20 6.44
C ILE A 115 24.82 -11.05 7.23
N GLU A 116 24.85 -11.50 8.48
CA GLU A 116 26.05 -11.45 9.32
C GLU A 116 27.18 -12.36 8.80
N GLU A 117 26.87 -13.55 8.29
CA GLU A 117 27.87 -14.51 7.81
C GLU A 117 28.37 -14.22 6.39
N LYS A 118 27.47 -13.89 5.47
CA LYS A 118 27.74 -13.78 4.03
C LYS A 118 27.68 -12.34 3.50
N GLY A 119 27.24 -11.39 4.30
CA GLY A 119 26.95 -10.01 3.88
C GLY A 119 25.66 -9.85 3.07
N LYS A 120 24.89 -10.92 2.87
CA LYS A 120 23.60 -10.92 2.15
C LYS A 120 22.75 -12.12 2.57
N ALA A 121 21.42 -11.97 2.51
CA ALA A 121 20.49 -13.07 2.64
C ALA A 121 20.09 -13.63 1.27
N ASP A 122 19.88 -14.95 1.20
CA ASP A 122 19.41 -15.66 0.01
C ASP A 122 17.86 -15.83 0.00
N GLU A 123 17.18 -15.41 1.07
CA GLU A 123 15.71 -15.44 1.25
C GLU A 123 15.20 -14.14 1.91
N ASP A 124 13.89 -13.91 1.85
CA ASP A 124 13.18 -12.82 2.53
C ASP A 124 12.04 -13.36 3.40
N CYS A 125 11.54 -12.54 4.34
CA CYS A 125 10.47 -12.92 5.28
C CYS A 125 9.12 -12.29 4.94
N VAL A 126 8.90 -11.92 3.67
CA VAL A 126 7.69 -11.21 3.28
C VAL A 126 6.48 -12.11 3.47
N GLU A 127 6.53 -13.39 3.08
CA GLU A 127 5.39 -14.30 3.24
C GLU A 127 4.97 -14.45 4.72
N GLU A 128 5.91 -14.70 5.62
CA GLU A 128 5.65 -14.82 7.05
C GLU A 128 5.18 -13.51 7.66
N PHE A 129 5.71 -12.38 7.21
CA PHE A 129 5.22 -11.06 7.59
C PHE A 129 3.76 -10.86 7.18
N PHE A 130 3.38 -11.25 5.96
CA PHE A 130 1.99 -11.15 5.50
C PHE A 130 1.05 -12.04 6.32
N HIS A 131 1.49 -13.24 6.73
CA HIS A 131 0.70 -14.08 7.63
C HIS A 131 0.51 -13.42 9.01
N LEU A 132 1.56 -12.84 9.58
CA LEU A 132 1.49 -12.13 10.85
C LEU A 132 0.61 -10.88 10.75
N ALA A 133 0.82 -10.05 9.74
CA ALA A 133 0.07 -8.83 9.49
C ALA A 133 -1.41 -9.13 9.23
N HIS A 134 -1.72 -10.17 8.45
CA HIS A 134 -3.09 -10.60 8.22
C HIS A 134 -3.80 -10.97 9.53
N CYS A 135 -3.13 -11.72 10.41
CA CYS A 135 -3.68 -12.06 11.72
C CYS A 135 -3.85 -10.83 12.62
N ALA A 136 -2.81 -10.01 12.73
CA ALA A 136 -2.82 -8.82 13.59
C ALA A 136 -3.89 -7.81 13.16
N THR A 137 -4.02 -7.56 11.85
CA THR A 137 -5.03 -6.63 11.30
C THR A 137 -6.46 -7.15 11.48
N GLN A 138 -6.71 -8.45 11.31
CA GLN A 138 -8.02 -9.03 11.60
C GLN A 138 -8.43 -8.89 13.07
N CYS A 139 -7.47 -9.02 13.98
CA CYS A 139 -7.68 -8.81 15.41
C CYS A 139 -7.85 -7.32 15.78
N ALA A 140 -7.07 -6.43 15.14
CA ALA A 140 -7.04 -5.00 15.48
C ALA A 140 -8.20 -4.22 14.85
N ALA A 141 -8.61 -4.54 13.62
CA ALA A 141 -9.64 -3.81 12.88
C ALA A 141 -10.93 -3.54 13.68
N PRO A 142 -11.62 -4.54 14.27
CA PRO A 142 -12.86 -4.28 15.01
C PRO A 142 -12.64 -3.42 16.27
N LYS A 143 -11.44 -3.48 16.88
CA LYS A 143 -11.10 -2.69 18.07
C LYS A 143 -10.76 -1.25 17.70
N LEU A 144 -10.06 -1.06 16.58
CA LEU A 144 -9.67 0.26 16.07
C LEU A 144 -10.89 1.08 15.69
N PHE A 145 -11.79 0.51 14.87
CA PHE A 145 -13.01 1.22 14.44
C PHE A 145 -13.98 1.52 15.58
N ALA A 146 -13.87 0.85 16.73
CA ALA A 146 -14.63 1.19 17.93
C ALA A 146 -14.06 2.41 18.69
N GLN A 147 -12.79 2.76 18.48
CA GLN A 147 -12.12 3.88 19.13
C GLN A 147 -12.16 5.16 18.29
N LEU A 148 -12.18 5.02 16.97
CA LEU A 148 -12.31 6.14 16.03
C LEU A 148 -13.76 6.67 16.04
N LYS A 149 -13.94 7.99 16.15
CA LYS A 149 -15.24 8.69 16.12
C LYS A 149 -15.46 9.41 14.79
#